data_AF-A0A8H8RT19-F1
#
_entry.id   AF-A0A8H8RT19-F1
#
_cell.length_a   1.000
_cell.length_b   1.000
_cell.length_c   1.000
_cell.angle_alpha   90.00
_cell.angle_beta   90.00
_cell.angle_gamma   90.00
#
_symmetry.space_group_name_H-M   'P 1'
#
loop_
_entity.id
_entity.type
_entity.pdbx_description
1 polymer ?
#
loop_
_entity_poly.entity_id
_entity_poly.type
_entity_poly.pdbx_seq_one_letter_code
_entity_poly.pdbx_strand_id
1 'polypeptide(L)'
;MRPFTNDSLHAVFLFLLSSGLLCEGLTDSSSPIVDLGYGIFEGYFNGTSQLDIYKGIRYASPPIGELRWQKPKPPAINRTQVTPAVTFAPRCPQSPNAPISPTYNFTASGLENEDCLFLSIYSPQNATNLPIMFWIHGGGYGEGYGVDDFSELTMSNAHGFIVVVIQYRLGAFGFLSSLEVSRSGVANAGLHDMHFALEWVQKYIRNFGGDPARVTVAGESAGGGAVMLQAMAYGGKEGTEYFNNAIVASPYLPMQWNYDGAAPTQSYALFAQAAGCLDAAGRGNKTNGNVFACLQAKDSITLQNASVQVSGHAKYGQWAFLPVTDGEFIQKRPTEQLLAGEVNGVRILSGNNADEGPGFVPQSIKKNEDFDIYLQNLFPLMDNETLSKLASIYNIPATISGPLFSTLGTSNPTALTQSEFAIGQQQRANNLYAETTFVCPSYWLASAYSSQKTGRAKASWKYQYSVPPSEHGADLDAYEAIGREALGLGTLSTGFRTAVQKIWGRFIIFNDPTLPASVVKNIVTLKNGTLSGDNLTAAGEGVWPTWEGDIGNGAAGYRMLNLNMTGGHETHITWGSADGVKINVTQYAGPGLTARFEIVDAWSWEGYRGARCEFWADIGKLVPE
;
A
#
# COMPACT_ATOMS: atom_id res chain seq x y z
N MET A 1 -2.70 67.75 -27.45
CA MET A 1 -2.87 68.62 -26.27
C MET A 1 -1.68 68.39 -25.34
N ARG A 2 -0.86 69.42 -25.12
CA ARG A 2 0.10 69.60 -24.01
C ARG A 2 -0.70 69.85 -22.70
N PRO A 3 -0.16 69.77 -21.44
CA PRO A 3 1.12 70.40 -21.00
C PRO A 3 1.97 69.65 -19.90
N PHE A 4 3.32 69.80 -19.92
CA PHE A 4 4.26 70.58 -19.04
C PHE A 4 4.44 70.03 -17.59
N THR A 5 5.56 69.40 -17.17
CA THR A 5 6.96 69.81 -16.80
C THR A 5 7.18 70.35 -15.37
N ASN A 6 8.42 70.13 -14.87
CA ASN A 6 9.20 70.74 -13.77
C ASN A 6 9.22 69.94 -12.44
N ASP A 7 10.32 69.78 -11.69
CA ASP A 7 11.62 70.47 -11.71
C ASP A 7 12.72 69.72 -10.89
N SER A 8 13.98 69.96 -11.29
CA SER A 8 15.19 70.17 -10.47
C SER A 8 15.93 69.07 -9.69
N LEU A 9 17.24 68.96 -10.03
CA LEU A 9 18.37 68.39 -9.29
C LEU A 9 18.56 69.05 -7.91
N HIS A 10 19.20 68.36 -6.95
CA HIS A 10 20.41 68.78 -6.20
C HIS A 10 20.97 67.59 -5.38
N ALA A 11 22.29 67.47 -5.33
CA ALA A 11 23.06 66.45 -4.61
C ALA A 11 23.56 66.96 -3.25
N VAL A 12 24.10 66.03 -2.43
CA VAL A 12 25.24 66.16 -1.47
C VAL A 12 24.97 65.68 -0.02
N PHE A 13 25.49 64.46 0.24
CA PHE A 13 26.31 63.95 1.35
C PHE A 13 25.92 63.89 2.86
N LEU A 14 26.14 62.67 3.38
CA LEU A 14 26.72 62.22 4.67
C LEU A 14 25.99 62.48 6.00
N PHE A 15 25.63 61.38 6.69
CA PHE A 15 26.13 61.10 8.05
C PHE A 15 26.17 59.59 8.32
N LEU A 16 27.35 59.12 8.75
CA LEU A 16 27.63 57.81 9.31
C LEU A 16 26.92 57.64 10.66
N LEU A 17 26.35 56.47 10.93
CA LEU A 17 26.30 55.89 12.28
C LEU A 17 26.20 54.37 12.17
N SER A 18 27.22 53.73 12.74
CA SER A 18 27.42 52.30 12.90
C SER A 18 26.46 51.71 13.94
N SER A 19 25.77 50.63 13.57
CA SER A 19 25.23 49.65 14.52
C SER A 19 25.55 48.27 13.96
N GLY A 20 26.59 47.66 14.51
CA GLY A 20 26.92 46.27 14.25
C GLY A 20 25.81 45.38 14.81
N LEU A 21 25.02 44.78 13.93
CA LEU A 21 24.39 43.51 14.21
C LEU A 21 25.41 42.43 13.83
N LEU A 22 25.86 41.69 14.84
CA LEU A 22 26.44 40.37 14.66
C LEU A 22 25.44 39.53 13.87
N CYS A 23 25.70 39.36 12.58
CA CYS A 23 25.10 38.30 11.80
C CYS A 23 25.77 37.02 12.33
N GLU A 24 25.16 36.39 13.33
CA GLU A 24 25.45 34.99 13.62
C GLU A 24 25.24 34.22 12.32
N GLY A 25 26.34 33.68 11.81
CA GLY A 25 26.34 32.94 10.56
C GLY A 25 25.29 31.85 10.63
N LEU A 26 24.27 31.96 9.78
CA LEU A 26 23.58 30.78 9.27
C LEU A 26 24.68 29.90 8.71
N THR A 27 24.98 28.80 9.40
CA THR A 27 25.82 27.75 8.85
C THR A 27 25.20 27.38 7.52
N ASP A 28 25.90 27.72 6.43
CA ASP A 28 25.60 27.26 5.09
C ASP A 28 25.71 25.73 5.12
N SER A 29 24.60 25.08 5.45
CA SER A 29 24.46 23.63 5.37
C SER A 29 24.52 23.31 3.89
N SER A 30 25.74 23.11 3.37
CA SER A 30 25.96 22.66 2.00
C SER A 30 24.99 21.53 1.68
N SER A 31 24.27 21.62 0.56
CA SER A 31 23.33 20.59 0.12
C SER A 31 23.96 19.19 0.25
N PRO A 32 23.22 18.20 0.76
CA PRO A 32 23.79 16.86 0.93
C PRO A 32 24.04 16.22 -0.44
N ILE A 33 25.30 15.81 -0.68
CA ILE A 33 25.74 15.17 -1.93
C ILE A 33 26.09 13.71 -1.65
N VAL A 34 25.63 12.82 -2.55
CA VAL A 34 25.93 11.39 -2.51
C VAL A 34 26.52 10.91 -3.83
N ASP A 35 27.61 10.16 -3.77
CA ASP A 35 28.20 9.48 -4.92
C ASP A 35 27.86 7.99 -4.87
N LEU A 36 27.14 7.50 -5.88
CA LEU A 36 26.69 6.11 -5.97
C LEU A 36 27.53 5.26 -6.93
N GLY A 37 28.69 5.75 -7.36
CA GLY A 37 29.54 5.08 -8.33
C GLY A 37 29.05 5.28 -9.78
N TYR A 38 27.75 5.12 -10.05
CA TYR A 38 27.19 5.35 -11.39
C TYR A 38 26.75 6.80 -11.64
N GLY A 39 26.56 7.60 -10.59
CA GLY A 39 26.18 9.00 -10.66
C GLY A 39 26.37 9.71 -9.33
N ILE A 40 26.39 11.05 -9.40
CA ILE A 40 26.52 11.94 -8.24
C ILE A 40 25.21 12.70 -8.10
N PHE A 41 24.58 12.67 -6.93
CA PHE A 41 23.27 13.26 -6.70
C PHE A 41 23.32 14.28 -5.57
N GLU A 42 22.61 15.39 -5.73
CA GLU A 42 22.48 16.46 -4.73
C GLU A 42 21.04 16.51 -4.23
N GLY A 43 20.84 16.23 -2.94
CA GLY A 43 19.56 16.38 -2.26
C GLY A 43 19.41 17.76 -1.63
N TYR A 44 18.51 17.89 -0.66
CA TYR A 44 18.37 19.10 0.16
C TYR A 44 18.10 18.74 1.61
N PHE A 45 18.54 19.60 2.53
CA PHE A 45 18.19 19.48 3.93
C PHE A 45 16.84 20.15 4.21
N ASN A 46 15.94 19.46 4.89
CA ASN A 46 14.66 20.00 5.33
C ASN A 46 14.73 20.33 6.83
N GLY A 47 14.80 21.63 7.17
CA GLY A 47 14.91 22.09 8.55
C GLY A 47 13.70 21.80 9.45
N THR A 48 12.51 21.55 8.89
CA THR A 48 11.32 21.20 9.70
C THR A 48 11.39 19.75 10.17
N SER A 49 11.67 18.84 9.24
CA SER A 49 11.78 17.40 9.51
C SER A 49 13.15 16.98 10.00
N GLN A 50 14.18 17.84 9.91
CA GLN A 50 15.59 17.52 10.21
C GLN A 50 16.11 16.29 9.43
N LEU A 51 15.76 16.21 8.14
CA LEU A 51 16.15 15.13 7.23
C LEU A 51 16.90 15.68 6.01
N ASP A 52 17.92 14.95 5.58
CA ASP A 52 18.48 15.03 4.24
C ASP A 52 17.58 14.24 3.29
N ILE A 53 17.03 14.92 2.28
CA ILE A 53 16.02 14.39 1.38
C ILE A 53 16.57 14.36 -0.05
N TYR A 54 16.47 13.19 -0.67
CA TYR A 54 16.80 12.96 -2.08
C TYR A 54 15.56 12.45 -2.79
N LYS A 55 15.11 13.14 -3.83
CA LYS A 55 13.95 12.77 -4.64
C LYS A 55 14.35 12.48 -6.07
N GLY A 56 13.83 11.39 -6.64
CA GLY A 56 14.04 11.08 -8.05
C GLY A 56 15.44 10.52 -8.34
N ILE A 57 16.01 9.69 -7.47
CA ILE A 57 17.22 8.92 -7.79
C ILE A 57 16.82 7.75 -8.68
N ARG A 58 17.42 7.65 -9.87
CA ARG A 58 17.17 6.54 -10.79
C ARG A 58 17.78 5.25 -10.25
N TYR A 59 16.97 4.23 -9.98
CA TYR A 59 17.47 2.92 -9.56
C TYR A 59 17.59 1.91 -10.71
N ALA A 60 16.88 2.13 -11.82
CA ALA A 60 16.97 1.30 -13.03
C ALA A 60 16.98 2.13 -14.33
N SER A 61 17.49 1.52 -15.40
CA SER A 61 17.39 2.07 -16.76
C SER A 61 15.92 2.26 -17.18
N PRO A 62 15.61 3.29 -18.00
CA PRO A 62 14.24 3.51 -18.49
C PRO A 62 13.67 2.26 -19.19
N PRO A 63 12.51 1.73 -18.77
CA PRO A 63 11.92 0.51 -19.34
C PRO A 63 11.18 0.74 -20.67
N ILE A 64 11.81 1.46 -21.59
CA ILE A 64 11.25 1.89 -22.89
C ILE A 64 11.75 1.03 -24.05
N GLY A 65 11.02 1.04 -25.17
CA GLY A 65 11.41 0.34 -26.40
C GLY A 65 11.60 -1.16 -26.16
N GLU A 66 12.79 -1.69 -26.48
CA GLU A 66 13.13 -3.09 -26.28
C GLU A 66 13.16 -3.53 -24.80
N LEU A 67 13.22 -2.59 -23.85
CA LEU A 67 13.16 -2.86 -22.41
C LEU A 67 11.73 -2.94 -21.86
N ARG A 68 10.70 -2.69 -22.68
CA ARG A 68 9.30 -2.93 -22.30
C ARG A 68 9.08 -4.40 -21.99
N TRP A 69 8.40 -4.67 -20.89
CA TRP A 69 8.12 -6.02 -20.36
C TRP A 69 9.38 -6.88 -20.17
N GLN A 70 10.54 -6.26 -19.90
CA GLN A 70 11.76 -6.95 -19.48
C GLN A 70 12.03 -6.73 -17.99
N LYS A 71 12.86 -7.59 -17.39
CA LYS A 71 13.43 -7.32 -16.05
C LYS A 71 14.22 -5.99 -16.08
N PRO A 72 14.22 -5.21 -14.99
CA PRO A 72 15.01 -3.99 -14.89
C PRO A 72 16.49 -4.22 -15.21
N LYS A 73 17.16 -3.16 -15.67
CA LYS A 73 18.61 -3.15 -15.86
C LYS A 73 19.24 -2.03 -15.04
N PRO A 74 20.50 -2.16 -14.61
CA PRO A 74 21.21 -1.09 -13.92
C PRO A 74 21.18 0.23 -14.71
N PRO A 75 21.15 1.39 -14.03
CA PRO A 75 21.26 2.69 -14.69
C PRO A 75 22.57 2.84 -15.46
N ALA A 76 22.56 3.65 -16.53
CA ALA A 76 23.78 4.05 -17.21
C ALA A 76 24.70 4.85 -16.26
N ILE A 77 26.01 4.69 -16.42
CA ILE A 77 26.99 5.49 -15.68
C ILE A 77 27.04 6.89 -16.31
N ASN A 78 26.70 7.90 -15.52
CA ASN A 78 26.87 9.30 -15.88
C ASN A 78 27.39 10.08 -14.68
N ARG A 79 28.65 10.52 -14.76
CA ARG A 79 29.35 11.27 -13.70
C ARG A 79 29.84 12.63 -14.15
N THR A 80 29.39 13.12 -15.32
CA THR A 80 29.89 14.38 -15.89
C THR A 80 29.38 15.61 -15.14
N GLN A 81 28.29 15.46 -14.39
CA GLN A 81 27.67 16.52 -13.60
C GLN A 81 27.00 15.94 -12.35
N VAL A 82 26.82 16.78 -11.34
CA VAL A 82 25.97 16.48 -10.19
C VAL A 82 24.51 16.58 -10.65
N THR A 83 23.73 15.54 -10.41
CA THR A 83 22.31 15.47 -10.78
C THR A 83 21.46 15.96 -9.60
N PRO A 84 20.65 17.01 -9.77
CA PRO A 84 19.73 17.43 -8.72
C PRO A 84 18.70 16.32 -8.43
N ALA A 85 18.62 15.91 -7.16
CA ALA A 85 17.66 14.95 -6.64
C ALA A 85 16.71 15.68 -5.66
N VAL A 86 16.02 16.71 -6.15
CA VAL A 86 15.20 17.61 -5.32
C VAL A 86 13.73 17.63 -5.73
N THR A 87 13.38 16.97 -6.83
CA THR A 87 12.02 16.85 -7.37
C THR A 87 11.62 15.39 -7.52
N PHE A 88 10.35 15.07 -7.28
CA PHE A 88 9.84 13.73 -7.55
C PHE A 88 9.91 13.39 -9.04
N ALA A 89 10.12 12.11 -9.34
CA ALA A 89 10.11 11.58 -10.69
C ALA A 89 8.69 11.57 -11.29
N PRO A 90 8.55 11.45 -12.63
CA PRO A 90 7.25 11.23 -13.25
C PRO A 90 6.52 10.01 -12.68
N ARG A 91 5.18 10.02 -12.77
CA ARG A 91 4.39 8.81 -12.48
C ARG A 91 4.65 7.78 -13.57
N CYS A 92 4.67 6.50 -13.18
CA CYS A 92 4.58 5.45 -14.18
C CYS A 92 3.23 5.51 -14.91
N PRO A 93 3.11 4.99 -16.14
CA PRO A 93 1.84 4.83 -16.82
C PRO A 93 0.79 4.12 -15.95
N GLN A 94 -0.40 4.71 -15.86
CA GLN A 94 -1.48 4.33 -14.97
C GLN A 94 -2.59 3.59 -15.73
N SER A 95 -3.41 2.86 -14.99
CA SER A 95 -4.54 2.09 -15.49
C SER A 95 -5.57 1.96 -14.35
N PRO A 96 -6.66 2.74 -14.36
CA PRO A 96 -7.61 2.76 -13.26
C PRO A 96 -8.43 1.47 -13.15
N ASN A 97 -9.03 1.25 -11.96
CA ASN A 97 -10.02 0.19 -11.79
C ASN A 97 -11.33 0.52 -12.52
N ALA A 98 -12.14 -0.51 -12.76
CA ALA A 98 -13.49 -0.35 -13.29
C ALA A 98 -14.51 0.03 -12.20
N PRO A 99 -15.58 0.77 -12.53
CA PRO A 99 -15.82 1.41 -13.82
C PRO A 99 -14.98 2.69 -13.95
N ILE A 100 -14.56 3.01 -15.17
CA ILE A 100 -14.00 4.34 -15.44
C ILE A 100 -15.09 5.40 -15.44
N SER A 101 -14.75 6.60 -14.96
CA SER A 101 -15.63 7.76 -15.11
C SER A 101 -15.95 8.00 -16.59
N PRO A 102 -17.23 8.23 -16.97
CA PRO A 102 -17.59 8.62 -18.34
C PRO A 102 -16.90 9.91 -18.82
N THR A 103 -16.39 10.74 -17.89
CA THR A 103 -15.65 11.98 -18.17
C THR A 103 -14.13 11.82 -18.13
N TYR A 104 -13.62 10.59 -17.98
CA TYR A 104 -12.17 10.34 -17.91
C TYR A 104 -11.50 10.72 -19.24
N ASN A 105 -10.51 11.61 -19.18
CA ASN A 105 -9.73 12.05 -20.34
C ASN A 105 -8.23 11.97 -20.03
N PHE A 106 -7.55 11.04 -20.68
CA PHE A 106 -6.12 10.79 -20.49
C PHE A 106 -5.23 11.91 -21.08
N THR A 107 -5.66 12.58 -22.16
CA THR A 107 -4.88 13.69 -22.75
C THR A 107 -4.73 14.89 -21.81
N ALA A 108 -5.52 14.93 -20.72
CA ALA A 108 -5.48 15.96 -19.70
C ALA A 108 -4.61 15.61 -18.47
N SER A 109 -4.14 14.36 -18.30
CA SER A 109 -3.43 13.95 -17.07
C SER A 109 -1.95 14.37 -17.04
N GLY A 110 -1.28 14.42 -18.20
CA GLY A 110 0.00 15.10 -18.45
C GLY A 110 1.23 14.72 -17.61
N LEU A 111 1.13 13.74 -16.70
CA LEU A 111 2.15 13.45 -15.68
C LEU A 111 2.78 12.05 -15.76
N GLU A 112 2.38 11.24 -16.73
CA GLU A 112 2.77 9.84 -16.84
C GLU A 112 3.87 9.63 -17.88
N ASN A 113 4.88 8.85 -17.53
CA ASN A 113 6.04 8.57 -18.38
C ASN A 113 6.56 7.15 -18.12
N GLU A 114 6.87 6.39 -19.18
CA GLU A 114 7.50 5.07 -19.02
C GLU A 114 8.88 5.14 -18.36
N ASP A 115 9.59 6.25 -18.52
CA ASP A 115 10.79 6.53 -17.74
C ASP A 115 10.43 6.96 -16.31
N CYS A 116 10.11 5.98 -15.47
CA CYS A 116 9.60 6.21 -14.12
C CYS A 116 10.28 5.38 -13.01
N LEU A 117 11.31 4.57 -13.31
CA LEU A 117 11.99 3.72 -12.31
C LEU A 117 12.99 4.50 -11.43
N PHE A 118 12.42 5.25 -10.48
CA PHE A 118 13.11 6.11 -9.54
C PHE A 118 12.68 5.82 -8.10
N LEU A 119 13.50 6.28 -7.15
CA LEU A 119 13.20 6.23 -5.72
C LEU A 119 13.54 7.56 -5.04
N SER A 120 12.99 7.74 -3.85
CA SER A 120 13.27 8.85 -2.95
C SER A 120 13.79 8.33 -1.62
N ILE A 121 14.68 9.08 -0.97
CA ILE A 121 15.33 8.71 0.30
C ILE A 121 15.18 9.87 1.27
N TYR A 122 14.79 9.53 2.49
CA TYR A 122 14.67 10.44 3.62
C TYR A 122 15.59 9.92 4.72
N SER A 123 16.69 10.62 4.96
CA SER A 123 17.73 10.19 5.90
C SER A 123 17.96 11.24 6.98
N PRO A 124 18.10 10.85 8.25
CA PRO A 124 18.61 11.76 9.27
C PRO A 124 20.02 12.28 8.93
N GLN A 125 20.31 13.51 9.35
CA GLN A 125 21.68 14.04 9.25
C GLN A 125 22.65 13.18 10.07
N ASN A 126 23.85 12.95 9.53
CA ASN A 126 24.89 12.13 10.15
C ASN A 126 24.44 10.68 10.46
N ALA A 127 23.43 10.16 9.73
CA ALA A 127 22.98 8.78 9.86
C ALA A 127 24.15 7.80 9.72
N THR A 128 24.21 6.80 10.59
CA THR A 128 25.21 5.74 10.55
C THR A 128 24.60 4.42 10.98
N ASN A 129 24.67 3.41 10.11
CA ASN A 129 24.14 2.06 10.33
C ASN A 129 22.68 2.04 10.84
N LEU A 130 21.83 2.91 10.29
CA LEU A 130 20.41 2.95 10.66
C LEU A 130 19.61 1.86 9.94
N PRO A 131 18.58 1.29 10.59
CA PRO A 131 17.57 0.47 9.92
C PRO A 131 16.91 1.21 8.75
N ILE A 132 16.35 0.46 7.82
CA ILE A 132 15.65 0.99 6.65
C ILE A 132 14.19 0.54 6.65
N MET A 133 13.28 1.47 6.41
CA MET A 133 11.94 1.21 5.94
C MET A 133 11.91 1.40 4.42
N PHE A 134 11.67 0.33 3.68
CA PHE A 134 11.51 0.33 2.23
C PHE A 134 10.02 0.27 1.89
N TRP A 135 9.47 1.37 1.38
CA TRP A 135 8.04 1.55 1.14
C TRP A 135 7.67 1.28 -0.32
N ILE A 136 6.66 0.44 -0.51
CA ILE A 136 6.00 0.14 -1.77
C ILE A 136 4.58 0.72 -1.72
N HIS A 137 4.27 1.68 -2.59
CA HIS A 137 2.95 2.32 -2.62
C HIS A 137 1.85 1.38 -3.16
N GLY A 138 0.61 1.64 -2.73
CA GLY A 138 -0.60 0.96 -3.20
C GLY A 138 -1.12 1.43 -4.56
N GLY A 139 -2.41 1.14 -4.82
CA GLY A 139 -3.13 1.53 -6.06
C GLY A 139 -3.51 0.37 -6.98
N GLY A 140 -3.75 -0.82 -6.43
CA GLY A 140 -4.27 -1.98 -7.16
C GLY A 140 -3.40 -2.50 -8.30
N TYR A 141 -2.09 -2.20 -8.29
CA TYR A 141 -1.12 -2.50 -9.35
C TYR A 141 -1.37 -1.76 -10.68
N GLY A 142 -2.44 -0.96 -10.75
CA GLY A 142 -2.81 -0.16 -11.92
C GLY A 142 -2.51 1.33 -11.76
N GLU A 143 -2.58 1.85 -10.54
CA GLU A 143 -2.39 3.27 -10.21
C GLU A 143 -1.43 3.42 -9.03
N GLY A 144 -0.99 4.64 -8.75
CA GLY A 144 -0.16 4.98 -7.60
C GLY A 144 0.96 5.95 -7.92
N TYR A 145 1.55 6.52 -6.86
CA TYR A 145 2.66 7.46 -6.96
C TYR A 145 3.54 7.40 -5.71
N GLY A 146 4.82 7.07 -5.89
CA GLY A 146 5.84 7.02 -4.83
C GLY A 146 6.28 8.40 -4.35
N VAL A 147 5.36 9.14 -3.72
CA VAL A 147 5.58 10.45 -3.10
C VAL A 147 5.17 10.51 -1.63
N ASP A 148 4.84 9.35 -1.05
CA ASP A 148 4.46 9.21 0.35
C ASP A 148 5.53 9.82 1.27
N ASP A 149 5.12 10.60 2.27
CA ASP A 149 6.02 11.36 3.14
C ASP A 149 5.94 10.91 4.60
N PHE A 150 6.85 10.02 4.99
CA PHE A 150 6.98 9.46 6.34
C PHE A 150 7.84 10.31 7.29
N SER A 151 8.00 11.61 7.03
CA SER A 151 8.81 12.49 7.89
C SER A 151 8.30 12.54 9.33
N GLU A 152 6.98 12.55 9.55
CA GLU A 152 6.42 12.56 10.91
C GLU A 152 6.68 11.26 11.66
N LEU A 153 6.51 10.11 10.99
CA LEU A 153 6.83 8.80 11.54
C LEU A 153 8.31 8.74 11.97
N THR A 154 9.20 9.32 11.17
CA THR A 154 10.64 9.38 11.47
C THR A 154 10.91 10.29 12.68
N MET A 155 10.32 11.49 12.71
CA MET A 155 10.47 12.43 13.83
C MET A 155 9.93 11.86 15.15
N SER A 156 8.74 11.25 15.13
CA SER A 156 8.15 10.68 16.33
C SER A 156 8.98 9.52 16.86
N ASN A 157 9.74 8.83 16.01
CA ASN A 157 10.67 7.77 16.37
C ASN A 157 12.12 8.24 16.56
N ALA A 158 12.32 9.52 16.88
CA ALA A 158 13.64 10.09 17.18
C ALA A 158 14.66 9.82 16.08
N HIS A 159 14.22 9.82 14.81
CA HIS A 159 15.07 9.67 13.64
C HIS A 159 15.82 8.33 13.61
N GLY A 160 15.21 7.28 14.17
CA GLY A 160 15.86 5.99 14.37
C GLY A 160 16.00 5.12 13.12
N PHE A 161 15.55 5.55 11.94
CA PHE A 161 15.63 4.78 10.69
C PHE A 161 15.60 5.70 9.46
N ILE A 162 15.94 5.13 8.30
CA ILE A 162 15.88 5.76 6.96
C ILE A 162 14.64 5.27 6.22
N VAL A 163 14.02 6.12 5.42
CA VAL A 163 12.90 5.75 4.55
C VAL A 163 13.35 5.77 3.09
N VAL A 164 13.03 4.71 2.35
CA VAL A 164 13.18 4.61 0.90
C VAL A 164 11.79 4.41 0.29
N VAL A 165 11.38 5.28 -0.62
CA VAL A 165 10.08 5.21 -1.32
C VAL A 165 10.33 4.98 -2.80
N ILE A 166 9.73 3.95 -3.39
CA ILE A 166 10.01 3.57 -4.78
C ILE A 166 8.83 3.84 -5.72
N GLN A 167 9.15 4.06 -6.99
CA GLN A 167 8.22 3.89 -8.12
C GLN A 167 8.41 2.49 -8.73
N TYR A 168 7.35 1.92 -9.30
CA TYR A 168 7.40 0.67 -10.07
C TYR A 168 6.38 0.70 -11.22
N ARG A 169 6.60 -0.08 -12.29
CA ARG A 169 5.66 -0.13 -13.42
C ARG A 169 4.30 -0.68 -13.00
N LEU A 170 3.25 -0.06 -13.54
CA LEU A 170 1.84 -0.33 -13.23
C LEU A 170 1.06 -0.73 -14.50
N GLY A 171 -0.18 -1.17 -14.32
CA GLY A 171 -1.12 -1.49 -15.40
C GLY A 171 -0.52 -2.46 -16.42
N ALA A 172 -0.83 -2.25 -17.70
CA ALA A 172 -0.26 -3.06 -18.78
C ALA A 172 1.27 -2.95 -18.89
N PHE A 173 1.92 -1.91 -18.35
CA PHE A 173 3.37 -1.77 -18.45
C PHE A 173 4.10 -2.64 -17.42
N GLY A 174 3.48 -2.87 -16.25
CA GLY A 174 4.04 -3.70 -15.17
C GLY A 174 3.51 -5.12 -15.13
N PHE A 175 2.27 -5.35 -15.57
CA PHE A 175 1.53 -6.59 -15.28
C PHE A 175 0.82 -7.18 -16.51
N LEU A 176 1.27 -6.85 -17.72
CA LEU A 176 0.83 -7.57 -18.92
C LEU A 176 1.35 -9.00 -18.87
N SER A 177 0.47 -9.98 -19.12
CA SER A 177 0.83 -11.38 -19.07
C SER A 177 0.11 -12.19 -20.14
N SER A 178 0.85 -13.09 -20.77
CA SER A 178 0.35 -14.13 -21.66
C SER A 178 1.48 -15.11 -21.94
N LEU A 179 1.18 -16.20 -22.64
CA LEU A 179 2.22 -17.11 -23.14
C LEU A 179 3.23 -16.41 -24.06
N GLU A 180 2.80 -15.43 -24.87
CA GLU A 180 3.72 -14.69 -25.76
C GLU A 180 4.64 -13.75 -24.98
N VAL A 181 4.10 -13.07 -23.95
CA VAL A 181 4.89 -12.20 -23.06
C VAL A 181 5.97 -13.02 -22.34
N SER A 182 5.62 -14.17 -21.76
CA SER A 182 6.59 -15.02 -21.05
C SER A 182 7.74 -15.55 -21.93
N ARG A 183 7.53 -15.64 -23.25
CA ARG A 183 8.54 -16.12 -24.22
C ARG A 183 9.48 -15.02 -24.69
N SER A 184 8.99 -13.78 -24.75
CA SER A 184 9.71 -12.65 -25.36
C SER A 184 10.13 -11.59 -24.34
N GLY A 185 9.64 -11.69 -23.11
CA GLY A 185 9.91 -10.82 -21.98
C GLY A 185 9.59 -11.54 -20.68
N VAL A 186 9.00 -10.83 -19.72
CA VAL A 186 8.61 -11.38 -18.42
C VAL A 186 7.20 -10.95 -18.03
N ALA A 187 6.46 -11.87 -17.41
CA ALA A 187 5.32 -11.49 -16.58
C ALA A 187 5.81 -10.75 -15.33
N ASN A 188 4.89 -10.13 -14.58
CA ASN A 188 5.21 -9.50 -13.29
C ASN A 188 6.38 -8.49 -13.34
N ALA A 189 6.53 -7.76 -14.45
CA ALA A 189 7.61 -6.79 -14.64
C ALA A 189 7.65 -5.74 -13.50
N GLY A 190 6.49 -5.34 -12.97
CA GLY A 190 6.38 -4.47 -11.79
C GLY A 190 6.91 -5.10 -10.49
N LEU A 191 6.76 -6.41 -10.28
CA LEU A 191 7.37 -7.09 -9.13
C LEU A 191 8.89 -7.17 -9.25
N HIS A 192 9.39 -7.35 -10.48
CA HIS A 192 10.82 -7.29 -10.76
C HIS A 192 11.41 -5.89 -10.55
N ASP A 193 10.64 -4.83 -10.82
CA ASP A 193 11.04 -3.44 -10.48
C ASP A 193 11.28 -3.28 -8.98
N MET A 194 10.33 -3.73 -8.16
CA MET A 194 10.42 -3.67 -6.70
C MET A 194 11.60 -4.49 -6.16
N HIS A 195 11.78 -5.71 -6.68
CA HIS A 195 12.89 -6.58 -6.30
C HIS A 195 14.25 -5.96 -6.66
N PHE A 196 14.37 -5.39 -7.87
CA PHE A 196 15.59 -4.72 -8.29
C PHE A 196 15.88 -3.44 -7.48
N ALA A 197 14.85 -2.75 -6.99
CA ALA A 197 15.02 -1.65 -6.05
C ALA A 197 15.50 -2.13 -4.66
N LEU A 198 15.12 -3.33 -4.20
CA LEU A 198 15.71 -3.95 -3.01
C LEU A 198 17.19 -4.30 -3.23
N GLU A 199 17.55 -4.85 -4.39
CA GLU A 199 18.97 -5.06 -4.77
C GLU A 199 19.76 -3.74 -4.76
N TRP A 200 19.14 -2.65 -5.25
CA TRP A 200 19.74 -1.31 -5.21
C TRP A 200 19.97 -0.86 -3.77
N VAL A 201 19.01 -1.07 -2.86
CA VAL A 201 19.15 -0.74 -1.44
C VAL A 201 20.32 -1.52 -0.82
N GLN A 202 20.39 -2.83 -1.04
CA GLN A 202 21.48 -3.67 -0.54
C GLN A 202 22.85 -3.12 -0.96
N LYS A 203 22.96 -2.63 -2.20
CA LYS A 203 24.22 -2.13 -2.77
C LYS A 203 24.60 -0.72 -2.34
N TYR A 204 23.65 0.20 -2.20
CA TYR A 204 23.94 1.64 -2.13
C TYR A 204 23.48 2.33 -0.85
N ILE A 205 22.62 1.72 -0.03
CA ILE A 205 22.00 2.45 1.09
C ILE A 205 22.98 2.88 2.18
N ARG A 206 24.15 2.22 2.26
CA ARG A 206 25.26 2.62 3.14
C ARG A 206 25.73 4.05 2.88
N ASN A 207 25.64 4.53 1.65
CA ASN A 207 26.03 5.89 1.26
C ASN A 207 25.09 6.96 1.83
N PHE A 208 23.91 6.53 2.31
CA PHE A 208 22.93 7.36 3.01
C PHE A 208 22.94 7.09 4.53
N GLY A 209 23.89 6.30 5.04
CA GLY A 209 23.96 5.96 6.47
C GLY A 209 23.10 4.77 6.91
N GLY A 210 22.54 4.02 5.96
CA GLY A 210 21.71 2.83 6.24
C GLY A 210 22.53 1.55 6.42
N ASP A 211 21.99 0.61 7.19
CA ASP A 211 22.48 -0.76 7.34
C ASP A 211 21.69 -1.72 6.44
N PRO A 212 22.24 -2.20 5.31
CA PRO A 212 21.53 -3.09 4.39
C PRO A 212 21.14 -4.44 5.02
N ALA A 213 21.74 -4.83 6.15
CA ALA A 213 21.35 -6.02 6.90
C ALA A 213 20.13 -5.81 7.81
N ARG A 214 19.51 -4.61 7.78
CA ARG A 214 18.37 -4.23 8.64
C ARG A 214 17.28 -3.53 7.83
N VAL A 215 16.76 -4.24 6.84
CA VAL A 215 15.67 -3.75 5.97
C VAL A 215 14.34 -4.30 6.44
N THR A 216 13.38 -3.37 6.61
CA THR A 216 11.95 -3.64 6.78
C THR A 216 11.24 -3.21 5.51
N VAL A 217 10.70 -4.17 4.75
CA VAL A 217 9.86 -3.87 3.57
C VAL A 217 8.44 -3.55 4.08
N ALA A 218 7.82 -2.50 3.57
CA ALA A 218 6.52 -2.01 4.03
C ALA A 218 5.64 -1.59 2.85
N GLY A 219 4.33 -1.78 2.99
CA GLY A 219 3.37 -1.33 1.97
C GLY A 219 1.92 -1.41 2.42
N GLU A 220 1.07 -0.65 1.75
CA GLU A 220 -0.38 -0.62 1.92
C GLU A 220 -1.11 -1.02 0.63
N SER A 221 -2.28 -1.67 0.74
CA SER A 221 -3.08 -2.08 -0.42
C SER A 221 -2.29 -2.99 -1.36
N ALA A 222 -2.19 -2.66 -2.66
CA ALA A 222 -1.33 -3.34 -3.63
C ALA A 222 0.16 -3.29 -3.25
N GLY A 223 0.61 -2.29 -2.51
CA GLY A 223 1.93 -2.25 -1.90
C GLY A 223 2.07 -3.31 -0.82
N GLY A 224 1.05 -3.49 0.03
CA GLY A 224 1.00 -4.57 1.02
C GLY A 224 0.95 -5.96 0.37
N GLY A 225 0.16 -6.10 -0.70
CA GLY A 225 0.13 -7.30 -1.54
C GLY A 225 1.47 -7.56 -2.23
N ALA A 226 2.14 -6.51 -2.72
CA ALA A 226 3.49 -6.61 -3.26
C ALA A 226 4.50 -7.06 -2.20
N VAL A 227 4.45 -6.54 -0.97
CA VAL A 227 5.29 -7.04 0.13
C VAL A 227 5.06 -8.53 0.38
N MET A 228 3.80 -8.97 0.40
CA MET A 228 3.46 -10.40 0.51
C MET A 228 4.06 -11.21 -0.64
N LEU A 229 4.00 -10.71 -1.87
CA LEU A 229 4.57 -11.38 -3.05
C LEU A 229 6.12 -11.37 -3.04
N GLN A 230 6.78 -10.33 -2.51
CA GLN A 230 8.23 -10.32 -2.26
C GLN A 230 8.61 -11.33 -1.16
N ALA A 231 7.78 -11.49 -0.14
CA ALA A 231 7.95 -12.55 0.86
C ALA A 231 7.83 -13.96 0.24
N MET A 232 6.99 -14.13 -0.78
CA MET A 232 6.86 -15.40 -1.49
C MET A 232 7.91 -15.59 -2.61
N ALA A 233 8.63 -14.54 -3.00
CA ALA A 233 9.50 -14.55 -4.17
C ALA A 233 10.44 -15.76 -4.19
N TYR A 234 10.52 -16.40 -5.35
CA TYR A 234 11.33 -17.60 -5.61
C TYR A 234 11.10 -18.75 -4.63
N GLY A 235 9.87 -18.87 -4.10
CA GLY A 235 9.48 -19.93 -3.16
C GLY A 235 9.97 -19.69 -1.73
N GLY A 236 10.23 -18.44 -1.35
CA GLY A 236 10.73 -18.09 -0.01
C GLY A 236 12.16 -18.54 0.26
N LYS A 237 12.97 -18.72 -0.80
CA LYS A 237 14.33 -19.28 -0.73
C LYS A 237 15.45 -18.25 -0.58
N GLU A 238 15.14 -16.96 -0.70
CA GLU A 238 16.10 -15.86 -0.56
C GLU A 238 16.40 -15.56 0.92
N GLY A 239 15.59 -16.12 1.84
CA GLY A 239 15.83 -15.98 3.28
C GLY A 239 15.82 -14.51 3.67
N THR A 240 16.91 -14.02 4.27
CA THR A 240 17.04 -12.62 4.70
C THR A 240 18.00 -11.81 3.84
N GLU A 241 18.25 -12.22 2.59
CA GLU A 241 19.20 -11.55 1.69
C GLU A 241 18.81 -10.08 1.44
N TYR A 242 17.52 -9.82 1.20
CA TYR A 242 17.03 -8.48 0.84
C TYR A 242 16.31 -7.75 1.97
N PHE A 243 15.67 -8.47 2.89
CA PHE A 243 14.99 -7.91 4.05
C PHE A 243 14.83 -8.93 5.19
N ASN A 244 14.68 -8.43 6.41
CA ASN A 244 14.46 -9.26 7.60
C ASN A 244 13.01 -9.18 8.07
N ASN A 245 12.42 -8.00 7.94
CA ASN A 245 11.11 -7.69 8.49
C ASN A 245 10.17 -7.21 7.39
N ALA A 246 8.87 -7.42 7.57
CA ALA A 246 7.83 -6.94 6.69
C ALA A 246 6.72 -6.22 7.49
N ILE A 247 6.24 -5.07 7.02
CA ILE A 247 5.00 -4.43 7.50
C ILE A 247 4.00 -4.48 6.35
N VAL A 248 2.83 -5.04 6.60
CA VAL A 248 1.82 -5.26 5.58
C VAL A 248 0.49 -4.71 6.07
N ALA A 249 0.13 -3.52 5.59
CA ALA A 249 -1.16 -2.90 5.86
C ALA A 249 -2.13 -3.28 4.73
N SER A 250 -3.22 -3.98 5.07
CA SER A 250 -4.31 -4.28 4.12
C SER A 250 -3.82 -4.89 2.80
N PRO A 251 -3.17 -6.08 2.82
CA PRO A 251 -2.56 -6.65 1.62
C PRO A 251 -3.61 -6.94 0.55
N TYR A 252 -3.51 -6.28 -0.60
CA TYR A 252 -4.41 -6.53 -1.73
C TYR A 252 -3.99 -7.79 -2.52
N LEU A 253 -4.73 -8.87 -2.32
CA LEU A 253 -4.63 -10.12 -3.08
C LEU A 253 -5.90 -10.32 -3.93
N PRO A 254 -5.92 -9.82 -5.18
CA PRO A 254 -6.97 -10.15 -6.13
C PRO A 254 -6.73 -11.51 -6.77
N MET A 255 -7.69 -11.93 -7.60
CA MET A 255 -7.61 -13.18 -8.37
C MET A 255 -6.30 -13.31 -9.21
N GLN A 256 -5.26 -13.94 -8.68
CA GLN A 256 -3.99 -14.41 -9.19
C GLN A 256 -4.12 -15.68 -10.06
N TRP A 257 -4.38 -15.43 -11.34
CA TRP A 257 -4.31 -16.42 -12.39
C TRP A 257 -2.87 -16.88 -12.67
N ASN A 258 -2.73 -18.07 -13.28
CA ASN A 258 -1.49 -18.40 -13.98
C ASN A 258 -1.21 -17.38 -15.09
N TYR A 259 0.07 -17.15 -15.40
CA TYR A 259 0.50 -16.15 -16.38
C TYR A 259 -0.13 -16.32 -17.79
N ASP A 260 -0.45 -17.56 -18.17
CA ASP A 260 -1.11 -17.95 -19.42
C ASP A 260 -2.58 -18.34 -19.23
N GLY A 261 -3.15 -18.03 -18.06
CA GLY A 261 -4.55 -18.26 -17.74
C GLY A 261 -5.52 -17.46 -18.60
N ALA A 262 -6.81 -17.79 -18.49
CA ALA A 262 -7.86 -17.20 -19.32
C ALA A 262 -7.95 -15.67 -19.18
N ALA A 263 -7.96 -15.16 -17.94
CA ALA A 263 -8.07 -13.73 -17.68
C ALA A 263 -6.86 -12.91 -18.19
N PRO A 264 -5.59 -13.21 -17.83
CA PRO A 264 -4.46 -12.45 -18.36
C PRO A 264 -4.34 -12.57 -19.88
N THR A 265 -4.61 -13.75 -20.46
CA THR A 265 -4.61 -13.94 -21.92
C THR A 265 -5.68 -13.09 -22.62
N GLN A 266 -6.87 -12.99 -22.02
CA GLN A 266 -7.93 -12.12 -22.53
C GLN A 266 -7.53 -10.64 -22.45
N SER A 267 -6.99 -10.19 -21.31
CA SER A 267 -6.48 -8.82 -21.14
C SER A 267 -5.38 -8.49 -22.15
N TYR A 268 -4.46 -9.43 -22.41
CA TYR A 268 -3.42 -9.29 -23.45
C TYR A 268 -4.02 -9.10 -24.85
N ALA A 269 -5.01 -9.92 -25.22
CA ALA A 269 -5.66 -9.82 -26.52
C ALA A 269 -6.42 -8.49 -26.69
N LEU A 270 -7.18 -8.08 -25.67
CA LEU A 270 -7.92 -6.80 -25.68
C LEU A 270 -6.96 -5.60 -25.74
N PHE A 271 -5.84 -5.67 -25.00
CA PHE A 271 -4.81 -4.64 -25.02
C PHE A 271 -4.15 -4.53 -26.40
N ALA A 272 -3.78 -5.67 -26.99
CA ALA A 272 -3.20 -5.71 -28.32
C ALA A 272 -4.19 -5.26 -29.41
N GLN A 273 -5.48 -5.55 -29.26
CA GLN A 273 -6.52 -5.02 -30.15
C GLN A 273 -6.67 -3.50 -30.01
N ALA A 274 -6.76 -2.99 -28.78
CA ALA A 274 -6.90 -1.56 -28.50
C ALA A 274 -5.67 -0.76 -28.97
N ALA A 275 -4.47 -1.35 -28.92
CA ALA A 275 -3.24 -0.78 -29.47
C ALA A 275 -3.12 -0.92 -31.00
N GLY A 276 -4.04 -1.62 -31.67
CA GLY A 276 -4.02 -1.86 -33.12
C GLY A 276 -2.94 -2.84 -33.58
N CYS A 277 -2.61 -3.82 -32.75
CA CYS A 277 -1.70 -4.95 -33.06
C CYS A 277 -2.46 -6.25 -33.35
N LEU A 278 -3.72 -6.36 -32.94
CA LEU A 278 -4.67 -7.41 -33.34
C LEU A 278 -5.89 -6.81 -34.05
N ASP A 279 -6.41 -7.52 -35.05
CA ASP A 279 -7.73 -7.22 -35.62
C ASP A 279 -8.88 -7.70 -34.71
N ALA A 280 -10.12 -7.33 -35.05
CA ALA A 280 -11.31 -7.71 -34.27
C ALA A 280 -11.58 -9.22 -34.22
N ALA A 281 -10.91 -10.02 -35.05
CA ALA A 281 -10.97 -11.48 -35.03
C ALA A 281 -9.74 -12.11 -34.34
N GLY A 282 -8.93 -11.30 -33.66
CA GLY A 282 -7.74 -11.75 -32.93
C GLY A 282 -6.55 -12.12 -33.82
N ARG A 283 -6.53 -11.69 -35.09
CA ARG A 283 -5.40 -11.96 -35.99
C ARG A 283 -4.38 -10.82 -35.93
N GLY A 284 -3.12 -11.17 -35.76
CA GLY A 284 -2.01 -10.22 -35.76
C GLY A 284 -1.82 -9.53 -37.12
N ASN A 285 -1.41 -8.26 -37.08
CA ASN A 285 -1.03 -7.55 -38.28
C ASN A 285 0.29 -8.12 -38.85
N LYS A 286 0.21 -8.77 -40.02
CA LYS A 286 1.34 -9.44 -40.68
C LYS A 286 2.50 -8.51 -41.09
N THR A 287 2.31 -7.18 -41.05
CA THR A 287 3.35 -6.22 -41.47
C THR A 287 4.42 -5.95 -40.41
N ASN A 288 4.17 -6.24 -39.12
CA ASN A 288 5.05 -5.85 -38.01
C ASN A 288 5.70 -7.05 -37.27
N GLY A 289 5.74 -8.23 -37.88
CA GLY A 289 6.23 -9.45 -37.21
C GLY A 289 5.16 -10.07 -36.29
N ASN A 290 5.51 -10.37 -35.03
CA ASN A 290 4.57 -10.91 -34.04
C ASN A 290 3.87 -9.79 -33.23
N VAL A 291 2.89 -10.16 -32.42
CA VAL A 291 2.06 -9.17 -31.69
C VAL A 291 2.89 -8.45 -30.64
N PHE A 292 3.81 -9.16 -29.97
CA PHE A 292 4.72 -8.56 -28.98
C PHE A 292 5.62 -7.48 -29.59
N ALA A 293 6.25 -7.74 -30.75
CA ALA A 293 7.08 -6.77 -31.45
C ALA A 293 6.26 -5.56 -31.93
N CYS A 294 5.03 -5.79 -32.39
CA CYS A 294 4.12 -4.69 -32.70
C CYS A 294 3.85 -3.80 -31.48
N LEU A 295 3.56 -4.40 -30.32
CA LEU A 295 3.33 -3.68 -29.06
C LEU A 295 4.57 -2.90 -28.62
N GLN A 296 5.76 -3.50 -28.69
CA GLN A 296 7.03 -2.82 -28.36
C GLN A 296 7.30 -1.61 -29.26
N ALA A 297 6.82 -1.62 -30.52
CA ALA A 297 7.01 -0.52 -31.46
C ALA A 297 5.97 0.61 -31.33
N LYS A 298 4.91 0.47 -30.51
CA LYS A 298 3.90 1.53 -30.34
C LYS A 298 4.43 2.70 -29.52
N ASP A 299 3.90 3.88 -29.77
CA ASP A 299 4.16 5.02 -28.89
C ASP A 299 3.50 4.82 -27.51
N SER A 300 4.06 5.46 -26.48
CA SER A 300 3.58 5.32 -25.10
C SER A 300 2.13 5.75 -24.92
N ILE A 301 1.66 6.77 -25.65
CA ILE A 301 0.31 7.31 -25.48
C ILE A 301 -0.73 6.29 -25.98
N THR A 302 -0.47 5.65 -27.12
CA THR A 302 -1.31 4.56 -27.64
C THR A 302 -1.43 3.42 -26.63
N LEU A 303 -0.32 2.99 -26.02
CA LEU A 303 -0.32 1.91 -25.04
C LEU A 303 -1.01 2.31 -23.72
N GLN A 304 -0.81 3.54 -23.23
CA GLN A 304 -1.50 4.07 -22.06
C GLN A 304 -3.03 4.07 -22.26
N ASN A 305 -3.49 4.61 -23.39
CA ASN A 305 -4.92 4.59 -23.72
C ASN A 305 -5.47 3.17 -23.80
N ALA A 306 -4.75 2.24 -24.42
CA ALA A 306 -5.15 0.83 -24.47
C ALA A 306 -5.24 0.22 -23.06
N SER A 307 -4.30 0.49 -22.17
CA SER A 307 -4.31 -0.02 -20.79
C SER A 307 -5.55 0.45 -20.02
N VAL A 308 -5.83 1.76 -20.07
CA VAL A 308 -7.00 2.36 -19.42
C VAL A 308 -8.29 1.78 -19.97
N GLN A 309 -8.42 1.66 -21.30
CA GLN A 309 -9.64 1.14 -21.92
C GLN A 309 -9.92 -0.30 -21.49
N VAL A 310 -8.89 -1.16 -21.41
CA VAL A 310 -9.08 -2.55 -20.98
C VAL A 310 -9.45 -2.61 -19.49
N SER A 311 -8.75 -1.89 -18.62
CA SER A 311 -9.05 -1.93 -17.18
C SER A 311 -10.38 -1.28 -16.83
N GLY A 312 -10.78 -0.20 -17.52
CA GLY A 312 -12.06 0.47 -17.27
C GLY A 312 -13.29 -0.35 -17.61
N HIS A 313 -13.13 -1.43 -18.38
CA HIS A 313 -14.17 -2.42 -18.70
C HIS A 313 -13.99 -3.75 -17.94
N ALA A 314 -13.10 -3.79 -16.95
CA ALA A 314 -12.97 -4.93 -16.06
C ALA A 314 -14.19 -5.06 -15.12
N LYS A 315 -14.11 -6.03 -14.20
CA LYS A 315 -15.11 -6.18 -13.13
C LYS A 315 -15.05 -4.97 -12.19
N TYR A 316 -16.20 -4.57 -11.62
CA TYR A 316 -16.26 -3.45 -10.67
C TYR A 316 -15.22 -3.58 -9.55
N GLY A 317 -14.54 -2.48 -9.25
CA GLY A 317 -13.49 -2.40 -8.24
C GLY A 317 -12.19 -3.12 -8.61
N GLN A 318 -12.09 -3.72 -9.81
CA GLN A 318 -10.93 -4.52 -10.24
C GLN A 318 -10.14 -3.85 -11.36
N TRP A 319 -8.90 -4.32 -11.53
CA TRP A 319 -7.99 -3.97 -12.60
C TRP A 319 -7.84 -5.15 -13.59
N ALA A 320 -7.50 -4.86 -14.85
CA ALA A 320 -7.32 -5.91 -15.86
C ALA A 320 -5.91 -6.52 -15.89
N PHE A 321 -4.92 -5.81 -15.33
CA PHE A 321 -3.52 -6.21 -15.32
C PHE A 321 -3.06 -6.32 -13.87
N LEU A 322 -2.87 -7.56 -13.42
CA LEU A 322 -2.62 -7.92 -12.03
C LEU A 322 -1.46 -8.91 -11.95
N PRO A 323 -0.82 -9.09 -10.79
CA PRO A 323 0.17 -10.14 -10.58
C PRO A 323 -0.36 -11.52 -10.95
N VAL A 324 0.50 -12.37 -11.51
CA VAL A 324 0.18 -13.74 -11.95
C VAL A 324 1.12 -14.76 -11.32
N THR A 325 0.70 -16.02 -11.23
CA THR A 325 1.59 -17.14 -10.94
C THR A 325 2.38 -17.47 -12.21
N ASP A 326 3.69 -17.20 -12.21
CA ASP A 326 4.57 -17.34 -13.39
C ASP A 326 5.50 -18.57 -13.32
N GLY A 327 5.56 -19.25 -12.17
CA GLY A 327 6.41 -20.43 -11.97
C GLY A 327 7.89 -20.11 -11.73
N GLU A 328 8.28 -18.83 -11.74
CA GLU A 328 9.66 -18.38 -11.48
C GLU A 328 9.71 -17.47 -10.26
N PHE A 329 9.19 -16.25 -10.38
CA PHE A 329 9.14 -15.27 -9.29
C PHE A 329 8.05 -15.67 -8.30
N ILE A 330 6.83 -15.93 -8.79
CA ILE A 330 5.73 -16.51 -8.01
C ILE A 330 5.57 -17.97 -8.44
N GLN A 331 6.17 -18.86 -7.66
CA GLN A 331 6.23 -20.31 -7.99
C GLN A 331 4.92 -21.02 -7.68
N LYS A 332 4.23 -20.54 -6.65
CA LYS A 332 2.97 -21.08 -6.19
C LYS A 332 2.04 -19.94 -5.85
N ARG A 333 0.79 -20.31 -6.02
CA ARG A 333 -0.41 -19.82 -5.37
C ARG A 333 -0.24 -19.34 -3.90
N PRO A 334 -0.66 -18.12 -3.51
CA PRO A 334 -0.45 -17.58 -2.15
C PRO A 334 -1.09 -18.40 -1.05
N THR A 335 -2.31 -18.92 -1.24
CA THR A 335 -2.90 -19.80 -0.23
C THR A 335 -2.08 -21.08 -0.09
N GLU A 336 -1.53 -21.61 -1.19
CA GLU A 336 -0.66 -22.79 -1.10
C GLU A 336 0.66 -22.48 -0.39
N GLN A 337 1.33 -21.40 -0.75
CA GLN A 337 2.69 -21.11 -0.28
C GLN A 337 2.73 -20.51 1.13
N LEU A 338 1.83 -19.56 1.44
CA LEU A 338 1.74 -18.97 2.79
C LEU A 338 1.34 -20.03 3.81
N LEU A 339 0.45 -20.96 3.44
CA LEU A 339 0.07 -22.07 4.31
C LEU A 339 1.18 -23.11 4.46
N ALA A 340 2.17 -23.14 3.58
CA ALA A 340 3.38 -23.93 3.78
C ALA A 340 4.44 -23.20 4.63
N GLY A 341 4.27 -21.91 4.95
CA GLY A 341 5.28 -21.11 5.67
C GLY A 341 6.54 -20.81 4.83
N GLU A 342 6.46 -21.03 3.51
CA GLU A 342 7.53 -20.85 2.54
C GLU A 342 7.69 -19.37 2.18
N VAL A 343 8.26 -18.59 3.10
CA VAL A 343 8.42 -17.12 2.97
C VAL A 343 9.84 -16.66 3.33
N ASN A 344 10.32 -15.66 2.59
CA ASN A 344 11.51 -14.84 2.85
C ASN A 344 11.31 -13.97 4.10
N GLY A 345 12.39 -13.44 4.67
CA GLY A 345 12.34 -12.69 5.92
C GLY A 345 12.02 -13.58 7.13
N VAL A 346 12.05 -12.97 8.31
CA VAL A 346 11.83 -13.67 9.59
C VAL A 346 10.75 -13.04 10.44
N ARG A 347 10.33 -11.80 10.19
CA ARG A 347 9.32 -11.14 11.00
C ARG A 347 8.30 -10.39 10.19
N ILE A 348 7.06 -10.36 10.67
CA ILE A 348 5.99 -9.60 10.04
C ILE A 348 5.07 -8.89 11.03
N LEU A 349 4.69 -7.67 10.69
CA LEU A 349 3.59 -6.92 11.30
C LEU A 349 2.48 -6.80 10.25
N SER A 350 1.37 -7.51 10.44
CA SER A 350 0.27 -7.56 9.47
C SER A 350 -0.98 -6.85 9.99
N GLY A 351 -1.57 -6.00 9.17
CA GLY A 351 -2.73 -5.17 9.49
C GLY A 351 -3.84 -5.31 8.46
N ASN A 352 -5.06 -4.94 8.86
CA ASN A 352 -6.18 -4.68 7.98
C ASN A 352 -7.11 -3.65 8.61
N ASN A 353 -7.94 -2.99 7.79
CA ASN A 353 -9.00 -2.11 8.26
C ASN A 353 -10.28 -2.93 8.48
N ALA A 354 -11.18 -2.44 9.32
CA ALA A 354 -12.38 -3.19 9.69
C ALA A 354 -13.36 -3.36 8.51
N ASP A 355 -13.45 -2.36 7.61
CA ASP A 355 -14.38 -2.33 6.48
C ASP A 355 -13.70 -2.00 5.14
N GLU A 356 -12.85 -2.93 4.67
CA GLU A 356 -12.06 -2.77 3.43
C GLU A 356 -12.91 -2.73 2.15
N GLY A 357 -14.10 -3.33 2.17
CA GLY A 357 -14.86 -3.69 0.96
C GLY A 357 -15.61 -2.58 0.22
N PRO A 358 -16.19 -1.54 0.87
CA PRO A 358 -17.17 -0.64 0.24
C PRO A 358 -16.70 -0.01 -1.09
N GLY A 359 -15.44 0.39 -1.21
CA GLY A 359 -14.88 0.98 -2.44
C GLY A 359 -14.74 0.02 -3.63
N PHE A 360 -14.89 -1.28 -3.41
CA PHE A 360 -14.61 -2.32 -4.41
C PHE A 360 -15.83 -3.17 -4.76
N VAL A 361 -16.99 -2.88 -4.18
CA VAL A 361 -18.24 -3.62 -4.39
C VAL A 361 -19.29 -2.68 -4.96
N PRO A 362 -20.04 -3.09 -6.01
CA PRO A 362 -21.16 -2.29 -6.52
C PRO A 362 -22.17 -1.99 -5.41
N GLN A 363 -22.59 -0.72 -5.28
CA GLN A 363 -23.50 -0.28 -4.21
C GLN A 363 -24.98 -0.50 -4.58
N SER A 364 -25.27 -1.68 -5.16
CA SER A 364 -26.59 -2.05 -5.70
C SER A 364 -27.10 -3.42 -5.24
N ILE A 365 -26.39 -4.10 -4.34
CA ILE A 365 -26.70 -5.46 -3.89
C ILE A 365 -27.75 -5.41 -2.77
N LYS A 366 -29.01 -5.75 -3.08
CA LYS A 366 -30.15 -5.55 -2.16
C LYS A 366 -30.83 -6.84 -1.74
N LYS A 367 -30.76 -7.90 -2.55
CA LYS A 367 -31.45 -9.18 -2.34
C LYS A 367 -30.47 -10.35 -2.49
N ASN A 368 -30.92 -11.56 -2.11
CA ASN A 368 -30.10 -12.77 -2.26
C ASN A 368 -29.71 -13.00 -3.73
N GLU A 369 -30.62 -12.74 -4.68
CA GLU A 369 -30.35 -12.94 -6.10
C GLU A 369 -29.24 -12.01 -6.61
N ASP A 370 -29.18 -10.77 -6.11
CA ASP A 370 -28.12 -9.81 -6.45
C ASP A 370 -26.76 -10.30 -5.92
N PHE A 371 -26.74 -10.84 -4.70
CA PHE A 371 -25.55 -11.39 -4.07
C PHE A 371 -25.05 -12.64 -4.79
N ASP A 372 -25.95 -13.53 -5.21
CA ASP A 372 -25.60 -14.75 -5.96
C ASP A 372 -24.99 -14.40 -7.34
N ILE A 373 -25.55 -13.42 -8.04
CA ILE A 373 -24.99 -12.90 -9.31
C ILE A 373 -23.60 -12.29 -9.06
N TYR A 374 -23.45 -11.49 -8.01
CA TYR A 374 -22.17 -10.91 -7.62
C TYR A 374 -21.10 -11.98 -7.37
N LEU A 375 -21.45 -13.04 -6.63
CA LEU A 375 -20.55 -14.17 -6.34
C LEU A 375 -20.13 -14.91 -7.60
N GLN A 376 -21.06 -15.25 -8.49
CA GLN A 376 -20.72 -15.94 -9.75
C GLN A 376 -19.81 -15.09 -10.63
N ASN A 377 -20.02 -13.77 -10.65
CA ASN A 377 -19.15 -12.85 -11.37
C ASN A 377 -17.77 -12.77 -10.74
N LEU A 378 -17.67 -12.71 -9.41
CA LEU A 378 -16.40 -12.63 -8.70
C LEU A 378 -15.61 -13.94 -8.83
N PHE A 379 -16.28 -15.08 -8.70
CA PHE A 379 -15.70 -16.42 -8.61
C PHE A 379 -16.24 -17.38 -9.68
N PRO A 380 -15.90 -17.17 -10.96
CA PRO A 380 -16.47 -17.93 -12.08
C PRO A 380 -16.04 -19.40 -12.12
N LEU A 381 -15.03 -19.80 -11.35
CA LEU A 381 -14.53 -21.18 -11.28
C LEU A 381 -15.13 -22.00 -10.12
N MET A 382 -15.89 -21.36 -9.22
CA MET A 382 -16.46 -22.02 -8.06
C MET A 382 -17.65 -22.91 -8.49
N ASP A 383 -17.67 -24.16 -8.04
CA ASP A 383 -18.80 -25.06 -8.31
C ASP A 383 -20.02 -24.75 -7.43
N ASN A 384 -21.17 -25.29 -7.82
CA ASN A 384 -22.44 -25.06 -7.10
C ASN A 384 -22.42 -25.59 -5.65
N GLU A 385 -21.65 -26.65 -5.37
CA GLU A 385 -21.53 -27.20 -4.03
C GLU A 385 -20.79 -26.23 -3.10
N THR A 386 -19.68 -25.66 -3.58
CA THR A 386 -18.87 -24.69 -2.84
C THR A 386 -19.61 -23.37 -2.68
N LEU A 387 -20.32 -22.89 -3.71
CA LEU A 387 -21.20 -21.72 -3.61
C LEU A 387 -22.29 -21.90 -2.55
N SER A 388 -22.87 -23.10 -2.45
CA SER A 388 -23.89 -23.40 -1.42
C SER A 388 -23.31 -23.39 -0.01
N LYS A 389 -22.09 -23.92 0.19
CA LYS A 389 -21.38 -23.86 1.47
C LYS A 389 -21.07 -22.42 1.86
N LEU A 390 -20.55 -21.63 0.92
CA LEU A 390 -20.27 -20.21 1.10
C LEU A 390 -21.54 -19.44 1.54
N ALA A 391 -22.67 -19.68 0.86
CA ALA A 391 -23.93 -19.03 1.19
C ALA A 391 -24.35 -19.29 2.65
N SER A 392 -24.09 -20.50 3.16
CA SER A 392 -24.31 -20.86 4.57
C SER A 392 -23.35 -20.15 5.53
N ILE A 393 -22.08 -20.00 5.16
CA ILE A 393 -21.04 -19.37 6.00
C ILE A 393 -21.26 -17.86 6.12
N TYR A 394 -21.71 -17.23 5.04
CA TYR A 394 -22.05 -15.80 5.00
C TYR A 394 -23.53 -15.55 5.28
N ASN A 395 -24.25 -16.48 5.90
CA ASN A 395 -25.68 -16.30 6.11
C ASN A 395 -25.98 -15.12 7.05
N ILE A 396 -26.99 -14.31 6.70
CA ILE A 396 -27.41 -13.15 7.49
C ILE A 396 -28.91 -13.24 7.84
N PRO A 397 -29.34 -12.67 8.97
CA PRO A 397 -30.77 -12.54 9.28
C PRO A 397 -31.56 -11.79 8.20
N ALA A 398 -32.83 -12.15 8.01
CA ALA A 398 -33.71 -11.53 7.00
C ALA A 398 -33.99 -10.05 7.26
N THR A 399 -33.97 -9.63 8.53
CA THR A 399 -34.13 -8.24 8.95
C THR A 399 -32.97 -7.86 9.86
N ILE A 400 -32.24 -6.83 9.46
CA ILE A 400 -31.23 -6.18 10.32
C ILE A 400 -31.84 -4.85 10.75
N SER A 401 -32.29 -4.76 11.99
CA SER A 401 -32.48 -3.46 12.63
C SER A 401 -31.09 -2.86 12.85
N GLY A 402 -30.89 -1.59 12.52
CA GLY A 402 -29.60 -0.92 12.66
C GLY A 402 -28.97 -1.06 14.06
N PRO A 403 -27.71 -0.61 14.22
CA PRO A 403 -27.24 0.69 13.69
C PRO A 403 -26.03 0.62 12.73
N LEU A 404 -25.92 1.49 11.74
CA LEU A 404 -24.68 1.69 10.94
C LEU A 404 -23.51 2.03 11.90
N PHE A 405 -22.43 1.25 11.89
CA PHE A 405 -21.89 0.62 13.11
C PHE A 405 -20.43 0.91 13.49
N SER A 406 -20.17 1.04 14.81
CA SER A 406 -18.88 0.73 15.48
C SER A 406 -19.00 -0.56 16.31
N THR A 407 -18.08 -1.50 16.13
CA THR A 407 -18.25 -2.90 16.54
C THR A 407 -17.90 -3.27 17.97
N LEU A 408 -18.74 -4.09 18.63
CA LEU A 408 -18.37 -4.83 19.85
C LEU A 408 -17.46 -6.04 19.53
N GLY A 409 -17.37 -6.41 18.25
CA GLY A 409 -16.51 -7.46 17.71
C GLY A 409 -17.01 -8.87 17.96
N THR A 410 -17.54 -9.19 19.13
CA THR A 410 -17.86 -10.59 19.52
C THR A 410 -19.35 -10.92 19.56
N SER A 411 -20.24 -9.95 19.33
CA SER A 411 -21.69 -10.14 19.38
C SER A 411 -22.38 -9.37 18.26
N ASN A 412 -23.55 -9.87 17.83
CA ASN A 412 -24.36 -9.16 16.85
C ASN A 412 -24.80 -7.79 17.35
N PRO A 413 -24.96 -6.82 16.43
CA PRO A 413 -24.62 -6.91 14.99
C PRO A 413 -23.10 -6.97 14.73
N THR A 414 -22.66 -7.55 13.60
CA THR A 414 -21.22 -7.72 13.25
C THR A 414 -20.90 -7.11 11.89
N ALA A 415 -19.61 -7.02 11.54
CA ALA A 415 -19.14 -6.52 10.23
C ALA A 415 -19.74 -7.27 9.03
N LEU A 416 -20.20 -8.51 9.22
CA LEU A 416 -20.92 -9.29 8.20
C LEU A 416 -22.30 -8.70 7.87
N THR A 417 -22.94 -8.04 8.83
CA THR A 417 -24.35 -7.61 8.74
C THR A 417 -24.53 -6.12 8.57
N GLN A 418 -23.58 -5.30 9.03
CA GLN A 418 -23.61 -3.84 8.92
C GLN A 418 -22.24 -3.18 9.17
N SER A 419 -22.07 -1.98 8.63
CA SER A 419 -20.96 -1.04 8.87
C SER A 419 -21.46 0.41 8.77
N GLU A 420 -20.57 1.40 8.75
CA GLU A 420 -20.93 2.79 8.47
C GLU A 420 -21.45 3.01 7.02
N PHE A 421 -21.16 2.08 6.11
CA PHE A 421 -21.50 2.20 4.69
C PHE A 421 -22.80 1.51 4.31
N ALA A 422 -23.11 0.37 4.94
CA ALA A 422 -24.23 -0.47 4.49
C ALA A 422 -24.80 -1.37 5.61
N ILE A 423 -25.98 -1.94 5.34
CA ILE A 423 -26.60 -3.00 6.12
C ILE A 423 -27.06 -4.15 5.20
N GLY A 424 -27.28 -5.33 5.79
CA GLY A 424 -27.90 -6.46 5.10
C GLY A 424 -27.05 -6.99 3.95
N GLN A 425 -27.67 -7.23 2.78
CA GLN A 425 -27.01 -7.86 1.64
C GLN A 425 -25.84 -7.03 1.08
N GLN A 426 -25.95 -5.70 1.09
CA GLN A 426 -24.86 -4.84 0.63
C GLN A 426 -23.64 -4.98 1.54
N GLN A 427 -23.83 -4.97 2.86
CA GLN A 427 -22.70 -5.17 3.77
C GLN A 427 -22.15 -6.60 3.72
N ARG A 428 -23.01 -7.60 3.55
CA ARG A 428 -22.58 -8.98 3.34
C ARG A 428 -21.62 -9.08 2.15
N ALA A 429 -21.91 -8.38 1.05
CA ALA A 429 -21.05 -8.32 -0.11
C ALA A 429 -19.75 -7.54 0.14
N ASN A 430 -19.83 -6.38 0.80
CA ASN A 430 -18.65 -5.60 1.22
C ASN A 430 -17.71 -6.44 2.08
N ASN A 431 -18.22 -7.08 3.14
CA ASN A 431 -17.42 -7.88 4.06
C ASN A 431 -16.89 -9.16 3.41
N LEU A 432 -17.64 -9.79 2.50
CA LEU A 432 -17.12 -10.92 1.72
C LEU A 432 -15.91 -10.50 0.89
N TYR A 433 -16.00 -9.39 0.16
CA TYR A 433 -14.89 -8.90 -0.63
C TYR A 433 -13.70 -8.47 0.25
N ALA A 434 -13.98 -7.81 1.38
CA ALA A 434 -12.96 -7.45 2.37
C ALA A 434 -12.18 -8.69 2.81
N GLU A 435 -12.88 -9.76 3.17
CA GLU A 435 -12.27 -10.99 3.66
C GLU A 435 -11.49 -11.73 2.59
N THR A 436 -12.03 -11.86 1.38
CA THR A 436 -11.36 -12.58 0.30
C THR A 436 -10.09 -11.88 -0.19
N THR A 437 -10.09 -10.55 -0.16
CA THR A 437 -9.11 -9.75 -0.92
C THR A 437 -8.08 -9.06 -0.03
N PHE A 438 -8.42 -8.78 1.23
CA PHE A 438 -7.54 -8.04 2.15
C PHE A 438 -7.35 -8.74 3.49
N VAL A 439 -8.46 -9.05 4.15
CA VAL A 439 -8.43 -9.48 5.55
C VAL A 439 -7.89 -10.89 5.67
N CYS A 440 -8.42 -11.89 4.96
CA CYS A 440 -7.89 -13.25 5.08
C CYS A 440 -6.45 -13.42 4.57
N PRO A 441 -6.02 -12.76 3.47
CA PRO A 441 -4.61 -12.70 3.11
C PRO A 441 -3.72 -12.21 4.25
N SER A 442 -4.15 -11.20 5.02
CA SER A 442 -3.41 -10.74 6.22
C SER A 442 -3.32 -11.80 7.33
N TYR A 443 -4.36 -12.65 7.50
CA TYR A 443 -4.35 -13.76 8.48
C TYR A 443 -3.38 -14.87 8.04
N TRP A 444 -3.44 -15.27 6.77
CA TRP A 444 -2.56 -16.31 6.23
C TRP A 444 -1.10 -15.89 6.28
N LEU A 445 -0.85 -14.62 5.95
CA LEU A 445 0.47 -14.04 5.99
C LEU A 445 1.03 -13.95 7.42
N ALA A 446 0.24 -13.53 8.41
CA ALA A 446 0.65 -13.60 9.82
C ALA A 446 0.98 -15.05 10.22
N SER A 447 0.14 -16.00 9.83
CA SER A 447 0.34 -17.43 10.14
C SER A 447 1.59 -18.02 9.47
N ALA A 448 1.97 -17.55 8.28
CA ALA A 448 3.19 -17.99 7.58
C ALA A 448 4.50 -17.66 8.33
N TYR A 449 4.47 -16.67 9.23
CA TYR A 449 5.58 -16.29 10.11
C TYR A 449 5.37 -16.71 11.57
N SER A 450 4.30 -17.44 11.87
CA SER A 450 4.05 -17.98 13.20
C SER A 450 5.19 -18.87 13.65
N SER A 451 5.59 -18.72 14.92
CA SER A 451 6.68 -19.48 15.52
C SER A 451 6.37 -20.97 15.60
N GLN A 452 5.09 -21.32 15.79
CA GLN A 452 4.60 -22.70 15.77
C GLN A 452 4.78 -23.37 14.41
N LYS A 453 4.66 -22.62 13.31
CA LYS A 453 4.65 -23.15 11.96
C LYS A 453 6.03 -23.39 11.39
N THR A 454 6.98 -22.52 11.72
CA THR A 454 8.28 -22.45 11.04
C THR A 454 9.48 -22.81 11.93
N GLY A 455 9.25 -23.04 13.23
CA GLY A 455 10.29 -23.27 14.23
C GLY A 455 10.86 -21.97 14.82
N ARG A 456 11.69 -22.10 15.86
CA ARG A 456 12.26 -20.96 16.61
C ARG A 456 13.18 -20.10 15.73
N ALA A 457 12.63 -19.08 15.09
CA ALA A 457 13.33 -17.89 14.53
C ALA A 457 12.38 -16.86 13.92
N LYS A 458 11.16 -17.27 13.50
CA LYS A 458 10.14 -16.35 12.96
C LYS A 458 9.16 -15.86 14.02
N ALA A 459 8.64 -14.65 13.82
CA ALA A 459 7.60 -14.08 14.67
C ALA A 459 6.69 -13.14 13.88
N SER A 460 5.42 -13.12 14.26
CA SER A 460 4.39 -12.30 13.64
C SER A 460 3.61 -11.55 14.69
N TRP A 461 3.12 -10.36 14.35
CA TRP A 461 2.11 -9.63 15.09
C TRP A 461 1.01 -9.21 14.14
N LYS A 462 -0.22 -9.18 14.66
CA LYS A 462 -1.39 -8.79 13.89
C LYS A 462 -2.15 -7.66 14.56
N TYR A 463 -2.61 -6.70 13.76
CA TYR A 463 -3.54 -5.67 14.20
C TYR A 463 -4.75 -5.54 13.25
N GLN A 464 -5.80 -4.90 13.75
CA GLN A 464 -6.91 -4.38 12.95
C GLN A 464 -7.11 -2.90 13.28
N TYR A 465 -7.28 -2.06 12.27
CA TYR A 465 -7.70 -0.66 12.42
C TYR A 465 -9.23 -0.57 12.36
N SER A 466 -9.83 -0.06 13.43
CA SER A 466 -11.29 -0.05 13.62
C SER A 466 -11.85 1.34 13.94
N VAL A 467 -11.10 2.41 13.66
CA VAL A 467 -11.60 3.79 13.79
C VAL A 467 -12.60 4.08 12.66
N PRO A 468 -13.89 4.36 12.96
CA PRO A 468 -14.89 4.58 11.91
C PRO A 468 -14.54 5.75 10.98
N PRO A 469 -14.77 5.61 9.67
CA PRO A 469 -15.51 4.52 9.03
C PRO A 469 -14.67 3.28 8.69
N SER A 470 -13.36 3.29 8.98
CA SER A 470 -12.45 2.16 8.79
C SER A 470 -12.43 1.60 7.37
N GLU A 471 -12.59 2.47 6.37
CA GLU A 471 -12.47 2.07 4.97
C GLU A 471 -11.04 1.70 4.59
N HIS A 472 -10.87 1.10 3.41
CA HIS A 472 -9.56 0.77 2.87
C HIS A 472 -8.64 2.00 2.79
N GLY A 473 -7.41 1.88 3.29
CA GLY A 473 -6.42 2.96 3.34
C GLY A 473 -6.67 4.04 4.41
N ALA A 474 -7.69 3.90 5.25
CA ALA A 474 -7.96 4.84 6.35
C ALA A 474 -6.83 4.89 7.40
N ASP A 475 -6.14 3.77 7.62
CA ASP A 475 -5.07 3.64 8.60
C ASP A 475 -3.80 4.40 8.22
N LEU A 476 -3.60 4.74 6.93
CA LEU A 476 -2.51 5.58 6.47
C LEU A 476 -2.50 6.96 7.16
N ASP A 477 -3.66 7.49 7.57
CA ASP A 477 -3.78 8.72 8.35
C ASP A 477 -3.07 8.62 9.72
N ALA A 478 -2.79 7.40 10.19
CA ALA A 478 -2.10 7.15 11.45
C ALA A 478 -0.57 7.09 11.32
N TYR A 479 0.00 6.81 10.14
CA TYR A 479 1.45 6.58 9.99
C TYR A 479 2.14 7.25 8.80
N GLU A 480 1.42 7.69 7.76
CA GLU A 480 2.06 8.29 6.58
C GLU A 480 2.39 9.76 6.79
N ALA A 481 1.43 10.71 6.80
CA ALA A 481 1.76 12.12 6.55
C ALA A 481 1.15 13.15 7.51
N ILE A 482 1.89 14.26 7.72
CA ILE A 482 1.41 15.50 8.37
C ILE A 482 0.25 16.08 7.54
N GLY A 483 -0.97 16.08 8.10
CA GLY A 483 -2.14 16.69 7.45
C GLY A 483 -2.83 15.84 6.38
N ARG A 484 -2.44 14.56 6.22
CA ARG A 484 -3.29 13.57 5.56
C ARG A 484 -4.39 13.16 6.53
N GLU A 485 -5.59 13.64 6.26
CA GLU A 485 -6.80 13.17 6.89
C GLU A 485 -7.80 12.89 5.78
N ALA A 486 -7.62 11.74 5.13
CA ALA A 486 -8.57 11.24 4.14
C ALA A 486 -9.96 11.06 4.78
N LEU A 487 -9.99 10.72 6.07
CA LEU A 487 -11.19 10.70 6.90
C LEU A 487 -11.62 12.09 7.41
N GLY A 488 -10.86 13.15 7.15
CA GLY A 488 -11.16 14.52 7.58
C GLY A 488 -10.53 14.94 8.92
N LEU A 489 -10.38 16.27 9.09
CA LEU A 489 -9.63 16.89 10.17
C LEU A 489 -10.08 16.49 11.58
N GLY A 490 -9.12 16.04 12.40
CA GLY A 490 -9.32 15.73 13.81
C GLY A 490 -10.04 14.42 14.08
N THR A 491 -9.92 13.43 13.19
CA THR A 491 -10.47 12.07 13.34
C THR A 491 -9.54 11.11 14.08
N LEU A 492 -8.36 11.54 14.52
CA LEU A 492 -7.46 10.75 15.35
C LEU A 492 -6.97 11.58 16.55
N SER A 493 -6.96 10.98 17.75
CA SER A 493 -6.30 11.62 18.88
C SER A 493 -4.78 11.64 18.66
N THR A 494 -4.10 12.66 19.21
CA THR A 494 -2.62 12.71 19.16
C THR A 494 -2.00 11.46 19.79
N GLY A 495 -2.60 10.93 20.85
CA GLY A 495 -2.16 9.70 21.50
C GLY A 495 -2.29 8.47 20.60
N PHE A 496 -3.41 8.31 19.89
CA PHE A 496 -3.62 7.24 18.92
C PHE A 496 -2.54 7.27 17.83
N ARG A 497 -2.39 8.41 17.15
CA ARG A 497 -1.45 8.59 16.04
C ARG A 497 -0.01 8.34 16.48
N THR A 498 0.39 8.93 17.61
CA THR A 498 1.73 8.71 18.18
C THR A 498 1.95 7.23 18.53
N ALA A 499 0.93 6.54 19.05
CA ALA A 499 1.05 5.12 19.40
C ALA A 499 1.24 4.23 18.16
N VAL A 500 0.47 4.44 17.08
CA VAL A 500 0.63 3.67 15.83
C VAL A 500 2.00 3.93 15.20
N GLN A 501 2.43 5.20 15.15
CA GLN A 501 3.77 5.55 14.68
C GLN A 501 4.87 4.89 15.51
N LYS A 502 4.70 4.81 16.84
CA LYS A 502 5.64 4.13 17.73
C LYS A 502 5.64 2.62 17.53
N ILE A 503 4.48 2.01 17.27
CA ILE A 503 4.37 0.58 16.96
C ILE A 503 5.17 0.25 15.70
N TRP A 504 4.96 0.99 14.61
CA TRP A 504 5.69 0.81 13.35
C TRP A 504 7.19 1.07 13.51
N GLY A 505 7.56 2.21 14.10
CA GLY A 505 8.96 2.58 14.29
C GLY A 505 9.71 1.59 15.19
N ARG A 506 9.06 1.07 16.24
CA ARG A 506 9.70 0.05 17.08
C ARG A 506 9.87 -1.28 16.36
N PHE A 507 8.92 -1.68 15.51
CA PHE A 507 9.11 -2.87 14.69
C PHE A 507 10.32 -2.72 13.76
N ILE A 508 10.51 -1.55 13.14
CA ILE A 508 11.66 -1.23 12.28
C ILE A 508 12.98 -1.21 13.09
N ILE A 509 12.99 -0.55 14.25
CA ILE A 509 14.21 -0.29 15.03
C ILE A 509 14.60 -1.45 15.96
N PHE A 510 13.63 -2.18 16.49
CA PHE A 510 13.85 -3.18 17.55
C PHE A 510 13.34 -4.58 17.17
N ASN A 511 12.74 -4.75 15.99
CA ASN A 511 12.10 -6.01 15.56
C ASN A 511 10.90 -6.44 16.43
N ASP A 512 10.34 -5.51 17.21
CA ASP A 512 9.25 -5.73 18.15
C ASP A 512 8.29 -4.52 18.10
N PRO A 513 7.00 -4.72 17.77
CA PRO A 513 6.03 -3.63 17.65
C PRO A 513 5.44 -3.17 18.99
N THR A 514 5.67 -3.90 20.09
CA THR A 514 5.04 -3.65 21.38
C THR A 514 5.64 -2.44 22.10
N LEU A 515 4.84 -1.74 22.91
CA LEU A 515 5.21 -0.48 23.57
C LEU A 515 5.68 -0.72 25.01
N PRO A 516 6.91 -0.28 25.40
CA PRO A 516 7.34 -0.30 26.78
C PRO A 516 6.41 0.55 27.65
N ALA A 517 6.27 0.20 28.92
CA ALA A 517 5.43 0.95 29.87
C ALA A 517 5.82 2.44 29.96
N SER A 518 7.10 2.78 29.81
CA SER A 518 7.58 4.16 29.75
C SER A 518 7.11 4.90 28.50
N VAL A 519 7.09 4.24 27.34
CA VAL A 519 6.58 4.81 26.09
C VAL A 519 5.07 5.05 26.19
N VAL A 520 4.31 4.06 26.69
CA VAL A 520 2.86 4.22 26.93
C VAL A 520 2.60 5.40 27.85
N LYS A 521 3.29 5.48 29.00
CA LYS A 521 3.17 6.58 29.95
C LYS A 521 3.45 7.93 29.31
N ASN A 522 4.50 8.04 28.48
CA ASN A 522 4.87 9.28 27.82
C ASN A 522 3.82 9.74 26.80
N ILE A 523 3.17 8.80 26.09
CA ILE A 523 2.13 9.14 25.12
C ILE A 523 0.86 9.62 25.83
N VAL A 524 0.45 8.94 26.90
CA VAL A 524 -0.82 9.26 27.58
C VAL A 524 -0.71 10.41 28.59
N THR A 525 0.49 10.94 28.86
CA THR A 525 0.71 12.05 29.78
C THR A 525 0.91 13.36 29.01
N LEU A 526 0.00 14.30 29.19
CA LEU A 526 0.06 15.64 28.58
C LEU A 526 1.17 16.50 29.22
N LYS A 527 1.57 17.58 28.54
CA LYS A 527 2.63 18.50 29.01
C LYS A 527 2.38 19.11 30.39
N ASN A 528 1.12 19.25 30.79
CA ASN A 528 0.71 19.75 32.12
C ASN A 528 0.69 18.65 33.21
N GLY A 529 1.07 17.42 32.88
CA GLY A 529 1.10 16.26 33.78
C GLY A 529 -0.23 15.50 33.91
N THR A 530 -1.32 15.93 33.26
CA THR A 530 -2.59 15.21 33.29
C THR A 530 -2.64 14.09 32.25
N LEU A 531 -3.48 13.08 32.46
CA LEU A 531 -3.68 12.02 31.47
C LEU A 531 -4.54 12.50 30.30
N SER A 532 -4.23 12.04 29.08
CA SER A 532 -5.00 12.34 27.86
C SER A 532 -6.35 11.61 27.79
N GLY A 533 -6.49 10.51 28.56
CA GLY A 533 -7.65 9.61 28.51
C GLY A 533 -7.51 8.46 27.51
N ASP A 534 -6.47 8.46 26.68
CA ASP A 534 -6.12 7.35 25.78
C ASP A 534 -5.75 6.09 26.61
N ASN A 535 -6.23 4.92 26.19
CA ASN A 535 -5.83 3.63 26.75
C ASN A 535 -5.09 2.82 25.68
N LEU A 536 -3.77 2.71 25.87
CA LEU A 536 -2.85 2.05 24.94
C LEU A 536 -2.25 0.77 25.52
N THR A 537 -2.72 0.34 26.71
CA THR A 537 -2.11 -0.74 27.50
C THR A 537 -2.05 -2.05 26.73
N ALA A 538 -3.03 -2.31 25.86
CA ALA A 538 -3.09 -3.51 25.03
C ALA A 538 -1.90 -3.62 24.06
N ALA A 539 -1.31 -2.51 23.61
CA ALA A 539 -0.11 -2.54 22.77
C ALA A 539 1.18 -2.77 23.57
N GLY A 540 1.09 -2.96 24.89
CA GLY A 540 2.24 -3.04 25.78
C GLY A 540 3.08 -4.31 25.65
N GLU A 541 4.36 -4.21 25.98
CA GLU A 541 5.27 -5.37 26.14
C GLU A 541 4.66 -6.38 27.13
N GLY A 542 4.62 -7.66 26.73
CA GLY A 542 4.00 -8.74 27.50
C GLY A 542 2.46 -8.75 27.53
N VAL A 543 1.81 -7.77 26.88
CA VAL A 543 0.34 -7.70 26.75
C VAL A 543 -0.10 -8.08 25.34
N TRP A 544 0.55 -7.55 24.30
CA TRP A 544 0.28 -7.93 22.91
C TRP A 544 1.14 -9.14 22.54
N PRO A 545 0.56 -10.35 22.45
CA PRO A 545 1.35 -11.54 22.16
C PRO A 545 1.73 -11.59 20.68
N THR A 546 2.73 -12.40 20.38
CA THR A 546 2.97 -12.86 19.01
C THR A 546 1.76 -13.63 18.52
N TRP A 547 1.50 -13.51 17.22
CA TRP A 547 0.49 -14.29 16.53
C TRP A 547 0.95 -15.75 16.44
N GLU A 548 0.12 -16.64 16.97
CA GLU A 548 0.32 -18.10 16.94
C GLU A 548 -0.84 -18.80 16.22
N GLY A 549 -1.73 -18.05 15.56
CA GLY A 549 -2.82 -18.60 14.79
C GLY A 549 -2.30 -19.36 13.58
N ASP A 550 -2.85 -20.55 13.35
CA ASP A 550 -2.62 -21.36 12.16
C ASP A 550 -3.82 -22.26 11.92
N ILE A 551 -3.98 -22.74 10.69
CA ILE A 551 -5.12 -23.56 10.27
C ILE A 551 -5.25 -24.78 11.16
N GLY A 552 -6.45 -24.97 11.73
CA GLY A 552 -6.80 -26.12 12.55
C GLY A 552 -6.38 -26.03 14.02
N ASN A 553 -5.71 -24.96 14.44
CA ASN A 553 -5.34 -24.72 15.85
C ASN A 553 -6.47 -24.08 16.68
N GLY A 554 -7.55 -23.63 16.04
CA GLY A 554 -8.71 -23.00 16.68
C GLY A 554 -8.35 -21.67 17.39
N ALA A 555 -9.23 -21.21 18.28
CA ALA A 555 -9.21 -19.83 18.81
C ALA A 555 -8.00 -19.43 19.69
N ALA A 556 -7.23 -20.38 20.23
CA ALA A 556 -6.24 -20.06 21.26
C ALA A 556 -5.04 -19.23 20.76
N GLY A 557 -4.65 -19.38 19.48
CA GLY A 557 -3.49 -18.70 18.87
C GLY A 557 -3.81 -17.36 18.17
N TYR A 558 -5.09 -17.07 17.94
CA TYR A 558 -5.57 -15.96 17.11
C TYR A 558 -5.73 -14.67 17.94
N ARG A 559 -4.64 -14.11 18.45
CA ARG A 559 -4.66 -12.86 19.23
C ARG A 559 -4.15 -11.70 18.38
N MET A 560 -4.98 -10.66 18.24
CA MET A 560 -4.61 -9.44 17.51
C MET A 560 -4.89 -8.18 18.32
N LEU A 561 -4.16 -7.10 18.00
CA LEU A 561 -4.39 -5.77 18.54
C LEU A 561 -5.50 -5.08 17.74
N ASN A 562 -6.60 -4.74 18.38
CA ASN A 562 -7.63 -3.87 17.82
C ASN A 562 -7.29 -2.41 18.13
N LEU A 563 -7.07 -1.61 17.09
CA LEU A 563 -6.81 -0.17 17.16
C LEU A 563 -8.14 0.57 16.99
N ASN A 564 -8.78 0.93 18.09
CA ASN A 564 -10.05 1.66 18.07
C ASN A 564 -9.93 3.02 18.77
N MET A 565 -10.94 3.87 18.58
CA MET A 565 -11.06 5.17 19.20
C MET A 565 -12.52 5.44 19.61
N THR A 566 -12.69 6.20 20.69
CA THR A 566 -13.99 6.56 21.27
C THR A 566 -14.03 8.03 21.67
N GLY A 567 -15.21 8.57 21.94
CA GLY A 567 -15.38 9.97 22.34
C GLY A 567 -15.49 10.89 21.13
N GLY A 568 -15.10 12.16 21.29
CA GLY A 568 -15.30 13.18 20.27
C GLY A 568 -16.79 13.53 20.09
N HIS A 569 -17.13 14.06 18.92
CA HIS A 569 -18.51 14.27 18.50
C HIS A 569 -18.77 13.65 17.13
N GLU A 570 -20.00 13.22 16.92
CA GLU A 570 -20.47 12.66 15.66
C GLU A 570 -20.33 13.69 14.53
N THR A 571 -19.77 13.26 13.41
CA THR A 571 -19.61 14.03 12.18
C THR A 571 -20.04 13.17 11.02
N HIS A 572 -20.78 13.76 10.08
CA HIS A 572 -21.18 13.07 8.87
C HIS A 572 -20.36 13.54 7.68
N ILE A 573 -19.87 12.59 6.90
CA ILE A 573 -19.24 12.86 5.60
C ILE A 573 -20.06 12.18 4.50
N THR A 574 -20.03 12.75 3.31
CA THR A 574 -20.63 12.11 2.13
C THR A 574 -19.54 11.36 1.40
N TRP A 575 -19.60 10.03 1.50
CA TRP A 575 -18.75 9.14 0.72
C TRP A 575 -19.41 8.86 -0.65
N GLY A 576 -18.59 8.72 -1.69
CA GLY A 576 -19.05 8.48 -3.05
C GLY A 576 -18.41 7.23 -3.63
N SER A 577 -19.21 6.31 -4.14
CA SER A 577 -18.73 5.12 -4.86
C SER A 577 -18.39 5.45 -6.32
N ALA A 578 -17.66 4.55 -6.98
CA ALA A 578 -17.26 4.70 -8.39
C ALA A 578 -18.46 4.71 -9.37
N ASP A 579 -19.57 4.06 -9.02
CA ASP A 579 -20.85 4.11 -9.74
C ASP A 579 -21.71 5.34 -9.41
N GLY A 580 -21.18 6.29 -8.63
CA GLY A 580 -21.82 7.57 -8.35
C GLY A 580 -22.87 7.52 -7.24
N VAL A 581 -22.97 6.43 -6.48
CA VAL A 581 -23.82 6.34 -5.29
C VAL A 581 -23.19 7.17 -4.18
N LYS A 582 -24.00 8.00 -3.51
CA LYS A 582 -23.58 8.80 -2.37
C LYS A 582 -24.15 8.21 -1.09
N ILE A 583 -23.28 7.97 -0.12
CA ILE A 583 -23.60 7.38 1.18
C ILE A 583 -23.21 8.38 2.26
N ASN A 584 -24.12 8.66 3.19
CA ASN A 584 -23.79 9.44 4.37
C ASN A 584 -23.17 8.50 5.39
N VAL A 585 -21.90 8.74 5.68
CA VAL A 585 -21.07 7.94 6.57
C VAL A 585 -20.89 8.71 7.87
N THR A 586 -21.03 8.03 8.99
CA THR A 586 -20.79 8.61 10.31
C THR A 586 -19.36 8.31 10.76
N GLN A 587 -18.73 9.33 11.35
CA GLN A 587 -17.43 9.22 12.00
C GLN A 587 -17.40 10.08 13.27
N TYR A 588 -16.32 9.97 14.05
CA TYR A 588 -16.12 10.76 15.25
C TYR A 588 -14.91 11.67 15.10
N ALA A 589 -15.08 12.95 15.42
CA ALA A 589 -14.04 13.95 15.26
C ALA A 589 -13.94 14.91 16.45
N GLY A 590 -12.84 15.66 16.51
CA GLY A 590 -12.66 16.81 17.39
C GLY A 590 -12.27 16.48 18.83
N PRO A 591 -12.36 17.47 19.74
CA PRO A 591 -11.90 17.32 21.12
C PRO A 591 -12.63 16.21 21.88
N GLY A 592 -11.90 15.51 22.77
CA GLY A 592 -12.44 14.43 23.59
C GLY A 592 -12.34 13.04 22.97
N LEU A 593 -11.77 12.92 21.76
CA LEU A 593 -11.34 11.65 21.20
C LEU A 593 -10.29 10.97 22.10
N THR A 594 -10.46 9.67 22.32
CA THR A 594 -9.59 8.84 23.15
C THR A 594 -9.38 7.47 22.51
N ALA A 595 -8.12 7.07 22.36
CA ALA A 595 -7.74 5.75 21.89
C ALA A 595 -8.20 4.66 22.86
N ARG A 596 -8.66 3.53 22.31
CA ARG A 596 -9.08 2.34 23.04
C ARG A 596 -8.49 1.12 22.35
N PHE A 597 -7.25 0.80 22.73
CA PHE A 597 -6.57 -0.38 22.19
C PHE A 597 -6.93 -1.60 23.04
N GLU A 598 -7.20 -2.71 22.37
CA GLU A 598 -7.63 -3.96 23.01
C GLU A 598 -6.97 -5.17 22.33
N ILE A 599 -6.66 -6.21 23.10
CA ILE A 599 -6.31 -7.52 22.53
C ILE A 599 -7.59 -8.31 22.38
N VAL A 600 -7.87 -8.73 21.15
CA VAL A 600 -9.10 -9.42 20.79
C VAL A 600 -8.81 -10.84 20.29
N ASP A 601 -9.82 -11.70 20.38
CA ASP A 601 -9.80 -13.02 19.76
C ASP A 601 -10.15 -12.90 18.27
N ALA A 602 -9.14 -12.86 17.41
CA ALA A 602 -9.28 -12.74 15.96
C ALA A 602 -10.02 -13.94 15.34
N TRP A 603 -10.14 -15.07 16.04
CA TRP A 603 -10.91 -16.21 15.56
C TRP A 603 -12.40 -15.91 15.52
N SER A 604 -12.94 -15.45 16.64
CA SER A 604 -14.38 -15.15 16.82
C SER A 604 -14.74 -13.72 16.47
N TRP A 605 -13.75 -12.83 16.32
CA TRP A 605 -13.94 -11.42 15.97
C TRP A 605 -14.81 -11.25 14.72
N GLU A 606 -15.64 -10.21 14.74
CA GLU A 606 -16.54 -9.81 13.65
C GLU A 606 -17.38 -10.96 13.10
N GLY A 607 -17.91 -11.75 14.04
CA GLY A 607 -18.81 -12.85 13.76
C GLY A 607 -18.09 -14.06 13.17
N TYR A 608 -16.96 -14.49 13.74
CA TYR A 608 -16.14 -15.62 13.28
C TYR A 608 -15.36 -15.37 11.98
N ARG A 609 -14.80 -14.17 11.83
CA ARG A 609 -13.95 -13.79 10.69
C ARG A 609 -12.76 -14.72 10.51
N GLY A 610 -12.06 -15.09 11.60
CA GLY A 610 -10.94 -16.04 11.52
C GLY A 610 -11.35 -17.41 10.99
N ALA A 611 -12.52 -17.93 11.39
CA ALA A 611 -13.06 -19.19 10.86
C ALA A 611 -13.40 -19.10 9.36
N ARG A 612 -13.92 -17.95 8.90
CA ARG A 612 -14.13 -17.71 7.45
C ARG A 612 -12.81 -17.66 6.70
N CYS A 613 -11.76 -17.10 7.29
CA CYS A 613 -10.44 -17.10 6.68
C CYS A 613 -9.80 -18.49 6.57
N GLU A 614 -10.08 -19.42 7.49
CA GLU A 614 -9.72 -20.83 7.29
C GLU A 614 -10.50 -21.47 6.15
N PHE A 615 -11.83 -21.24 6.08
CA PHE A 615 -12.63 -21.74 4.96
C PHE A 615 -12.05 -21.29 3.61
N TRP A 616 -11.70 -20.01 3.47
CA TRP A 616 -11.10 -19.49 2.25
C TRP A 616 -9.75 -20.12 1.92
N ALA A 617 -8.93 -20.39 2.93
CA ALA A 617 -7.68 -21.13 2.74
C ALA A 617 -7.93 -22.55 2.23
N ASP A 618 -8.91 -23.27 2.78
CA ASP A 618 -9.24 -24.65 2.37
C ASP A 618 -9.70 -24.74 0.92
N ILE A 619 -10.41 -23.71 0.44
CA ILE A 619 -10.90 -23.63 -0.93
C ILE A 619 -10.03 -22.77 -1.85
N GLY A 620 -8.82 -22.38 -1.43
CA GLY A 620 -7.93 -21.49 -2.19
C GLY A 620 -7.60 -22.00 -3.61
N LYS A 621 -7.71 -23.31 -3.85
CA LYS A 621 -7.59 -23.86 -5.21
C LYS A 621 -8.70 -23.41 -6.17
N LEU A 622 -9.83 -23.01 -5.61
CA LEU A 622 -11.07 -22.63 -6.28
C LEU A 622 -11.33 -21.13 -6.17
N VAL A 623 -11.08 -20.52 -5.00
CA VAL A 623 -11.41 -19.12 -4.70
C VAL A 623 -10.70 -18.58 -3.44
N PRO A 624 -10.35 -17.28 -3.42
CA PRO A 624 -9.70 -16.58 -4.50
C PRO A 624 -8.28 -17.10 -4.48
N GLU A 625 -7.75 -17.34 -5.66
CA GLU A 625 -6.41 -16.83 -5.77
C GLU A 625 -6.37 -15.83 -6.81
#